data_AF-A0A7S3DPE4-F1
#
_entry.id   AF-A0A7S3DPE4-F1
#
_cell.length_a   1.000
_cell.length_b   1.000
_cell.length_c   1.000
_cell.angle_alpha   90.00
_cell.angle_beta   90.00
_cell.angle_gamma   90.00
#
_symmetry.space_group_name_H-M   'P 1'
#
loop_
_entity.id
_entity.type
_entity.pdbx_description
1 polymer ?
#
loop_
_entity_poly.entity_id
_entity_poly.type
_entity_poly.pdbx_seq_one_letter_code
_entity_poly.pdbx_strand_id
1 'polypeptide(L)'
;SETRKTAVVSLAFCFGSLACTRTSNWAHNNNSHRVYRIQSNTNFHIANEKTARQYLQPGFWKKRDIIITVVTIIHYPLSTTVALIRFLLLTLTRIPLTMTVATEPMSSLNVVRTNMTRAPRSFTVYLIRHGEAIHNVEEKAAKRRVLREQSERGFDTDHPETKKLAEAARKQVLLDPQFFDASITQLGRDEAQGARERLQECVRNQGLPAPQQVVVSPLQRCLSTVEEIFGEPEDGVSIRVEEDLRERLTGRPADNRMNSECLEERFPKFDFQRLRSLSSSNLLSASMTETDVSSDISQASFLSGDDHSDLSSRNVSFDMSGLPSGSGHNNNISSPPSPQQLQRRSTCSSLRSSASTMNVDVEIEDDNAVRKRAARFFLEMLQESQNDSLAVVTHKGFLRALERGCFGIAGSPEFKNCEVRVYKIDMTPGNHFLDGIERLS
;
A
#
# COMPACT_ATOMS: atom_id res chain seq x y z
N SER A 1 8.22 -38.14 -22.57
CA SER A 1 8.48 -37.52 -23.89
C SER A 1 7.42 -36.47 -24.14
N GLU A 2 7.69 -35.21 -23.81
CA GLU A 2 6.83 -34.10 -24.21
C GLU A 2 7.70 -32.85 -24.37
N THR A 3 8.00 -32.54 -25.63
CA THR A 3 8.82 -31.41 -26.06
C THR A 3 7.98 -30.14 -26.00
N ARG A 4 8.30 -29.23 -25.06
CA ARG A 4 7.76 -27.86 -25.06
C ARG A 4 8.37 -27.09 -26.23
N LYS A 5 7.53 -26.68 -27.18
CA LYS A 5 7.89 -25.78 -28.28
C LYS A 5 7.90 -24.34 -27.78
N THR A 6 9.07 -23.71 -27.78
CA THR A 6 9.22 -22.27 -27.59
C THR A 6 9.04 -21.59 -28.95
N ALA A 7 8.05 -20.71 -29.09
CA ALA A 7 7.91 -19.87 -30.27
C ALA A 7 8.73 -18.59 -30.07
N VAL A 8 9.75 -18.40 -30.89
CA VAL A 8 10.48 -17.13 -31.02
C VAL A 8 9.81 -16.34 -32.14
N VAL A 9 9.28 -15.15 -31.83
CA VAL A 9 8.79 -14.21 -32.83
C VAL A 9 9.94 -13.27 -33.20
N SER A 10 10.55 -13.50 -34.36
CA SER A 10 11.50 -12.58 -34.96
C SER A 10 10.74 -11.54 -35.79
N LEU A 11 10.91 -10.25 -35.47
CA LEU A 11 10.45 -9.14 -36.30
C LEU A 11 11.41 -8.98 -37.50
N ALA A 12 10.92 -9.25 -38.71
CA ALA A 12 11.60 -8.92 -39.95
C ALA A 12 10.99 -7.64 -40.55
N PHE A 13 11.81 -6.64 -40.84
CA PHE A 13 11.42 -5.46 -41.62
C PHE A 13 11.52 -5.77 -43.11
N CYS A 14 10.39 -5.84 -43.81
CA CYS A 14 10.35 -5.89 -45.28
C CYS A 14 10.07 -4.50 -45.85
N PHE A 15 11.02 -3.94 -46.60
CA PHE A 15 10.78 -2.81 -47.50
C PHE A 15 10.30 -3.34 -48.86
N GLY A 16 9.00 -3.23 -49.13
CA GLY A 16 8.40 -3.56 -50.42
C GLY A 16 8.19 -2.29 -51.25
N SER A 17 8.86 -2.20 -52.40
CA SER A 17 8.64 -1.17 -53.43
C SER A 17 7.54 -1.65 -54.37
N LEU A 18 6.44 -0.89 -54.51
CA LEU A 18 5.38 -1.22 -55.47
C LEU A 18 5.48 -0.34 -56.72
N ALA A 19 5.73 -1.00 -57.85
CA ALA A 19 5.60 -0.44 -59.19
C ALA A 19 4.10 -0.31 -59.56
N CYS A 20 3.73 0.83 -60.13
CA CYS A 20 2.36 1.15 -60.54
C CYS A 20 2.22 0.93 -62.05
N THR A 21 1.41 -0.06 -62.47
CA THR A 21 0.97 -0.23 -63.85
C THR A 21 -0.38 0.44 -64.08
N ARG A 22 -0.38 1.35 -65.06
CA ARG A 22 -1.46 2.21 -65.51
C ARG A 22 -2.37 1.45 -66.46
N THR A 23 -3.69 1.47 -66.25
CA THR A 23 -4.67 1.24 -67.33
C THR A 23 -5.74 2.32 -67.27
N SER A 24 -5.93 2.97 -68.41
CA SER A 24 -6.90 4.01 -68.68
C SER A 24 -8.13 3.41 -69.35
N ASN A 25 -9.33 3.89 -69.02
CA ASN A 25 -10.42 3.91 -69.97
C ASN A 25 -11.22 5.22 -69.85
N TRP A 26 -11.57 5.71 -71.03
CA TRP A 26 -12.11 7.02 -71.38
C TRP A 26 -13.63 6.92 -71.51
N ALA A 27 -14.39 7.91 -71.02
CA ALA A 27 -15.71 8.22 -71.54
C ALA A 27 -16.04 9.70 -71.27
N HIS A 28 -16.38 10.43 -72.33
CA HIS A 28 -16.82 11.82 -72.37
C HIS A 28 -18.29 11.97 -71.91
N ASN A 29 -18.62 13.04 -71.16
CA ASN A 29 -19.61 14.03 -71.63
C ASN A 29 -19.57 15.35 -70.84
N ASN A 30 -20.12 16.39 -71.47
CA ASN A 30 -19.84 17.81 -71.30
C ASN A 30 -20.53 18.58 -70.15
N ASN A 31 -19.88 19.71 -69.84
CA ASN A 31 -20.37 21.00 -69.35
C ASN A 31 -20.45 21.32 -67.84
N SER A 32 -19.73 22.41 -67.54
CA SER A 32 -20.01 23.51 -66.59
C SER A 32 -19.22 23.59 -65.27
N HIS A 33 -18.47 24.71 -65.20
CA HIS A 33 -17.89 25.44 -64.06
C HIS A 33 -16.93 24.75 -63.08
N ARG A 34 -15.70 25.30 -63.06
CA ARG A 34 -14.63 25.05 -62.09
C ARG A 34 -15.01 25.54 -60.68
N VAL A 35 -14.96 24.64 -59.71
CA VAL A 35 -14.65 24.91 -58.29
C VAL A 35 -13.77 23.75 -57.80
N TYR A 36 -12.46 23.99 -57.60
CA TYR A 36 -11.61 22.98 -56.95
C TYR A 36 -11.73 23.12 -55.44
N ARG A 37 -12.64 22.32 -54.86
CA ARG A 37 -12.65 22.01 -53.42
C ARG A 37 -11.94 20.67 -53.26
N ILE A 38 -10.75 20.66 -52.66
CA ILE A 38 -10.09 19.41 -52.27
C ILE A 38 -10.85 18.88 -51.05
N GLN A 39 -11.80 17.97 -51.30
CA GLN A 39 -12.36 17.07 -50.28
C GLN A 39 -11.54 15.78 -50.30
N SER A 40 -10.77 15.53 -49.24
CA SER A 40 -10.23 14.21 -48.96
C SER A 40 -11.36 13.33 -48.40
N ASN A 41 -11.99 12.55 -49.27
CA ASN A 41 -12.80 11.41 -48.85
C ASN A 41 -11.86 10.31 -48.37
N THR A 42 -11.69 10.19 -47.07
CA THR A 42 -11.30 8.93 -46.43
C THR A 42 -12.36 8.61 -45.38
N ASN A 43 -13.35 7.83 -45.79
CA ASN A 43 -14.27 7.17 -44.87
C ASN A 43 -13.49 6.04 -44.19
N PHE A 44 -12.97 6.31 -42.99
CA PHE A 44 -12.62 5.24 -42.06
C PHE A 44 -13.89 4.77 -41.37
N HIS A 45 -14.36 3.56 -41.72
CA HIS A 45 -15.30 2.85 -40.88
C HIS A 45 -14.56 2.39 -39.63
N ILE A 46 -14.78 3.11 -38.51
CA ILE A 46 -14.49 2.59 -37.19
C ILE A 46 -15.50 1.45 -36.96
N ALA A 47 -15.03 0.21 -37.03
CA ALA A 47 -15.82 -0.94 -36.61
C ALA A 47 -16.05 -0.83 -35.10
N ASN A 48 -17.31 -0.58 -34.73
CA ASN A 48 -17.77 -0.53 -33.34
C ASN A 48 -17.60 -1.92 -32.69
N GLU A 49 -17.27 -1.95 -31.39
CA GLU A 49 -17.00 -3.14 -30.56
C GLU A 49 -18.08 -4.25 -30.68
N LYS A 50 -19.30 -3.88 -31.07
CA LYS A 50 -20.42 -4.81 -31.29
C LYS A 50 -20.22 -5.77 -32.47
N THR A 51 -19.50 -5.39 -33.53
CA THR A 51 -19.32 -6.26 -34.71
C THR A 51 -18.27 -7.35 -34.46
N ALA A 52 -17.30 -7.10 -33.58
CA ALA A 52 -16.27 -8.09 -33.22
C ALA A 52 -16.83 -9.26 -32.40
N ARG A 53 -17.95 -9.06 -31.68
CA ARG A 53 -18.58 -10.12 -30.87
C ARG A 53 -19.37 -11.14 -31.69
N GLN A 54 -19.68 -10.84 -32.95
CA GLN A 54 -20.55 -11.69 -33.78
C GLN A 54 -19.82 -12.86 -34.48
N TYR A 55 -18.48 -12.87 -34.46
CA TYR A 55 -17.64 -13.90 -35.10
C TYR A 55 -16.96 -14.86 -34.12
N LEU A 56 -17.25 -14.79 -32.82
CA LEU A 56 -16.64 -15.66 -31.81
C LEU A 56 -17.64 -16.75 -31.36
N GLN A 57 -17.36 -18.00 -31.75
CA GLN A 57 -18.08 -19.19 -31.32
C GLN A 57 -17.99 -19.35 -29.79
N PRO A 58 -19.09 -19.65 -29.07
CA PRO A 58 -19.06 -19.84 -27.63
C PRO A 58 -18.47 -21.23 -27.30
N GLY A 59 -17.29 -21.29 -26.68
CA GLY A 59 -16.83 -22.58 -26.13
C GLY A 59 -15.37 -22.73 -25.74
N PHE A 60 -14.48 -21.82 -26.09
CA PHE A 60 -13.07 -21.93 -25.73
C PHE A 60 -12.54 -20.58 -25.25
N TRP A 61 -11.55 -20.60 -24.35
CA TRP A 61 -10.82 -19.48 -23.72
C TRP A 61 -11.31 -19.04 -22.33
N LYS A 62 -10.62 -19.56 -21.30
CA LYS A 62 -10.51 -18.93 -19.98
C LYS A 62 -9.77 -17.60 -20.12
N LYS A 63 -10.32 -16.55 -19.49
CA LYS A 63 -9.79 -15.19 -19.36
C LYS A 63 -8.25 -15.14 -19.30
N ARG A 64 -7.65 -14.56 -20.34
CA ARG A 64 -6.36 -13.85 -20.24
C ARG A 64 -6.57 -12.49 -20.89
N ASP A 65 -6.22 -11.45 -20.16
CA ASP A 65 -6.31 -10.06 -20.62
C ASP A 65 -5.35 -9.86 -21.81
N ILE A 66 -5.90 -9.51 -22.97
CA ILE A 66 -5.12 -9.10 -24.14
C ILE A 66 -5.02 -7.57 -24.08
N ILE A 67 -3.83 -7.06 -23.81
CA ILE A 67 -3.53 -5.63 -23.96
C ILE A 67 -3.30 -5.38 -25.46
N ILE A 68 -4.23 -4.69 -26.12
CA ILE A 68 -4.04 -4.21 -27.48
C ILE A 68 -3.30 -2.88 -27.41
N THR A 69 -2.00 -2.87 -27.69
CA THR A 69 -1.24 -1.63 -27.90
C THR A 69 -1.53 -1.12 -29.30
N VAL A 70 -2.34 -0.06 -29.40
CA VAL A 70 -2.53 0.67 -30.66
C VAL A 70 -1.30 1.53 -30.89
N VAL A 71 -0.40 1.10 -31.76
CA VAL A 71 0.75 1.90 -32.22
C VAL A 71 0.24 2.81 -33.34
N THR A 72 0.03 4.08 -33.04
CA THR A 72 -0.26 5.10 -34.05
C THR A 72 1.02 5.43 -34.81
N ILE A 73 1.23 4.80 -35.97
CA ILE A 73 2.34 5.15 -36.86
C ILE A 73 1.94 6.42 -37.62
N ILE A 74 2.48 7.57 -37.21
CA ILE A 74 2.34 8.82 -37.95
C ILE A 74 3.28 8.75 -39.16
N HIS A 75 2.72 8.47 -40.34
CA HIS A 75 3.47 8.54 -41.59
C HIS A 75 3.72 10.01 -41.95
N TYR A 76 4.94 10.48 -41.68
CA TYR A 76 5.43 11.70 -42.31
C TYR A 76 5.80 11.41 -43.77
N PRO A 77 5.44 12.27 -44.74
CA PRO A 77 5.94 12.13 -46.10
C PRO A 77 7.47 12.17 -46.08
N LEU A 78 8.10 11.36 -46.93
CA LEU A 78 9.57 11.16 -46.94
C LEU A 78 10.37 12.47 -47.00
N SER A 79 9.77 13.53 -47.58
CA SER A 79 10.35 14.87 -47.64
C SER A 79 10.51 15.56 -46.27
N THR A 80 9.59 15.33 -45.31
CA THR A 80 9.64 15.96 -43.99
C THR A 80 10.69 15.30 -43.10
N THR A 81 10.83 13.97 -43.18
CA THR A 81 11.84 13.22 -42.43
C THR A 81 13.25 13.60 -42.87
N VAL A 82 13.48 13.74 -44.17
CA VAL A 82 14.78 14.19 -44.71
C VAL A 82 15.09 15.63 -44.29
N ALA A 83 14.08 16.52 -44.26
CA ALA A 83 14.27 17.90 -43.80
C ALA A 83 14.63 17.97 -42.29
N LEU A 84 13.98 17.16 -41.45
CA LEU A 84 14.28 17.08 -40.01
C LEU A 84 15.68 16.53 -39.74
N ILE A 85 16.09 15.45 -40.43
CA ILE A 85 17.44 14.90 -40.31
C ILE A 85 18.49 15.92 -40.74
N ARG A 86 18.25 16.62 -41.85
CA ARG A 86 19.17 17.66 -42.34
C ARG A 86 19.25 18.85 -41.38
N PHE A 87 18.15 19.24 -40.76
CA PHE A 87 18.12 20.29 -39.73
C PHE A 87 18.89 19.87 -38.47
N LEU A 88 18.73 18.61 -38.03
CA LEU A 88 19.46 18.06 -36.87
C LEU A 88 20.97 17.99 -37.12
N LEU A 89 21.38 17.58 -38.32
CA LEU A 89 22.80 17.50 -38.70
C LEU A 89 23.44 18.89 -38.84
N LEU A 90 22.69 19.90 -39.29
CA LEU A 90 23.19 21.27 -39.42
C LEU A 90 23.29 22.00 -38.07
N THR A 91 22.48 21.64 -37.09
CA THR A 91 22.53 22.22 -35.73
C THR A 91 23.65 21.60 -34.89
N LEU A 92 23.93 20.31 -35.05
CA LEU A 92 25.01 19.62 -34.32
C LEU A 92 26.43 19.98 -34.79
N THR A 93 26.59 20.48 -36.02
CA THR A 93 27.91 20.85 -36.59
C THR A 93 28.40 22.24 -36.22
N ARG A 94 27.61 23.04 -35.48
CA ARG A 94 27.96 24.42 -35.09
C ARG A 94 28.27 24.60 -33.60
N ILE A 95 28.38 23.53 -32.83
CA ILE A 95 28.78 23.62 -31.42
C ILE A 95 30.30 23.38 -31.33
N PRO A 96 31.14 24.41 -31.11
CA PRO A 96 32.55 24.19 -30.84
C PRO A 96 32.71 23.51 -29.48
N LEU A 97 33.00 22.21 -29.49
CA LEU A 97 33.39 21.45 -28.30
C LEU A 97 34.84 21.81 -27.93
N THR A 98 35.00 22.79 -27.04
CA THR A 98 36.24 22.92 -26.25
C THR A 98 36.29 21.77 -25.25
N MET A 99 36.97 20.68 -25.62
CA MET A 99 37.22 19.56 -24.70
C MET A 99 38.33 19.93 -23.73
N THR A 100 37.96 20.27 -22.50
CA THR A 100 38.88 20.30 -21.36
C THR A 100 38.94 18.88 -20.78
N VAL A 101 40.09 18.22 -20.92
CA VAL A 101 40.33 16.89 -20.35
C VAL A 101 40.62 17.07 -18.85
N ALA A 102 39.58 16.96 -18.03
CA ALA A 102 39.73 16.77 -16.59
C ALA A 102 39.87 15.26 -16.31
N THR A 103 41.02 14.89 -15.74
CA THR A 103 41.34 13.53 -15.29
C THR A 103 40.72 13.30 -13.90
N GLU A 104 39.43 13.01 -13.87
CA GLU A 104 38.74 12.51 -12.66
C GLU A 104 38.91 10.98 -12.56
N PRO A 105 39.25 10.41 -11.39
CA PRO A 105 39.40 8.97 -11.21
C PRO A 105 38.04 8.27 -11.25
N MET A 106 37.73 7.66 -12.40
CA MET A 106 36.59 6.75 -12.60
C MET A 106 36.70 5.52 -11.69
N SER A 107 36.20 5.65 -10.47
CA SER A 107 35.98 4.55 -9.51
C SER A 107 34.50 4.17 -9.37
N SER A 108 33.62 4.71 -10.21
CA SER A 108 32.25 4.24 -10.35
C SER A 108 32.19 3.10 -11.38
N LEU A 109 32.65 1.91 -10.98
CA LEU A 109 32.29 0.68 -11.67
C LEU A 109 30.76 0.59 -11.66
N ASN A 110 30.16 0.80 -12.83
CA ASN A 110 28.83 0.29 -13.13
C ASN A 110 28.89 -1.22 -12.92
N VAL A 111 28.59 -1.66 -11.69
CA VAL A 111 28.28 -3.04 -11.39
C VAL A 111 26.99 -3.32 -12.14
N VAL A 112 27.12 -3.70 -13.41
CA VAL A 112 26.10 -4.43 -14.14
C VAL A 112 25.92 -5.69 -13.29
N ARG A 113 25.00 -5.63 -12.33
CA ARG A 113 24.50 -6.80 -11.61
C ARG A 113 23.97 -7.70 -12.71
N THR A 114 24.80 -8.64 -13.14
CA THR A 114 24.37 -9.72 -14.00
C THR A 114 23.18 -10.32 -13.27
N ASN A 115 22.00 -10.20 -13.88
CA ASN A 115 20.78 -10.85 -13.43
C ASN A 115 21.00 -12.35 -13.60
N MET A 116 21.90 -12.93 -12.80
CA MET A 116 21.96 -14.36 -12.61
C MET A 116 20.59 -14.72 -12.04
N THR A 117 19.85 -15.48 -12.83
CA THR A 117 18.56 -16.04 -12.47
C THR A 117 18.75 -16.85 -11.20
N ARG A 118 18.53 -16.21 -10.04
CA ARG A 118 18.54 -16.90 -8.76
C ARG A 118 17.42 -17.93 -8.78
N ALA A 119 17.67 -19.07 -8.14
CA ALA A 119 16.65 -20.10 -7.99
C ALA A 119 15.40 -19.52 -7.28
N PRO A 120 14.20 -20.06 -7.56
CA PRO A 120 13.01 -19.76 -6.78
C PRO A 120 13.28 -19.95 -5.29
N ARG A 121 12.80 -19.01 -4.46
CA ARG A 121 12.92 -19.04 -3.00
C ARG A 121 11.55 -19.28 -2.38
N SER A 122 11.53 -19.96 -1.24
CA SER A 122 10.34 -20.18 -0.43
C SER A 122 10.51 -19.47 0.91
N PHE A 123 9.50 -18.70 1.31
CA PHE A 123 9.50 -17.92 2.54
C PHE A 123 8.40 -18.40 3.47
N THR A 124 8.68 -18.43 4.77
CA THR A 124 7.66 -18.51 5.83
C THR A 124 7.41 -17.11 6.36
N VAL A 125 6.19 -16.61 6.21
CA VAL A 125 5.81 -15.26 6.59
C VAL A 125 4.73 -15.29 7.67
N TYR A 126 5.03 -14.69 8.82
CA TYR A 126 4.11 -14.49 9.94
C TYR A 126 3.48 -13.10 9.84
N LEU A 127 2.18 -13.02 9.58
CA LEU A 127 1.43 -11.76 9.59
C LEU A 127 0.78 -11.57 10.96
N ILE A 128 1.08 -10.45 11.62
CA ILE A 128 0.62 -10.17 12.97
C ILE A 128 0.00 -8.77 13.03
N ARG A 129 -1.22 -8.67 13.56
CA ARG A 129 -1.84 -7.38 13.89
C ARG A 129 -1.39 -6.92 15.28
N HIS A 130 -1.18 -5.62 15.48
CA HIS A 130 -0.92 -5.07 16.81
C HIS A 130 -2.01 -5.41 17.86
N GLY A 131 -1.65 -5.32 19.14
CA GLY A 131 -2.58 -5.49 20.28
C GLY A 131 -3.52 -4.31 20.46
N GLU A 132 -4.53 -4.45 21.33
CA GLU A 132 -5.49 -3.38 21.60
C GLU A 132 -4.81 -2.07 22.01
N ALA A 133 -5.10 -0.98 21.28
CA ALA A 133 -4.64 0.36 21.59
C ALA A 133 -5.70 1.16 22.35
N ILE A 134 -5.27 2.23 23.03
CA ILE A 134 -6.15 3.08 23.85
C ILE A 134 -7.35 3.59 23.03
N HIS A 135 -7.13 4.02 21.78
CA HIS A 135 -8.22 4.48 20.90
C HIS A 135 -9.23 3.37 20.58
N ASN A 136 -8.81 2.09 20.51
CA ASN A 136 -9.72 0.98 20.26
C ASN A 136 -10.71 0.77 21.42
N VAL A 137 -10.26 1.01 22.66
CA VAL A 137 -11.14 0.93 23.85
C VAL A 137 -12.20 2.02 23.79
N GLU A 138 -11.80 3.25 23.49
CA GLU A 138 -12.70 4.40 23.43
C GLU A 138 -13.68 4.29 22.25
N GLU A 139 -13.24 3.80 21.10
CA GLU A 139 -14.09 3.46 19.96
C GLU A 139 -15.17 2.43 20.34
N LYS A 140 -14.78 1.34 21.01
CA LYS A 140 -15.70 0.31 21.50
C LYS A 140 -16.67 0.88 22.55
N ALA A 141 -16.17 1.72 23.46
CA ALA A 141 -16.98 2.37 24.48
C ALA A 141 -18.03 3.31 23.88
N ALA A 142 -17.65 4.13 22.90
CA ALA A 142 -18.57 5.01 22.20
C ALA A 142 -19.67 4.24 21.45
N LYS A 143 -19.31 3.15 20.74
CA LYS A 143 -20.30 2.26 20.13
C LYS A 143 -21.26 1.67 21.15
N ARG A 144 -20.75 1.15 22.27
CA ARG A 144 -21.58 0.58 23.35
C ARG A 144 -22.53 1.60 23.98
N ARG A 145 -22.12 2.86 24.15
CA ARG A 145 -23.00 3.94 24.65
C ARG A 145 -24.20 4.14 23.72
N VAL A 146 -23.95 4.31 22.43
CA VAL A 146 -25.03 4.48 21.44
C VAL A 146 -25.94 3.26 21.40
N LEU A 147 -25.39 2.05 21.38
CA LEU A 147 -26.19 0.82 21.37
C LEU A 147 -27.11 0.71 22.61
N ARG A 148 -26.60 1.08 23.79
CA ARG A 148 -27.38 1.09 25.03
C ARG A 148 -28.51 2.12 24.96
N GLU A 149 -28.20 3.36 24.56
CA GLU A 149 -29.20 4.44 24.44
C GLU A 149 -30.29 4.11 23.42
N GLN A 150 -29.95 3.45 22.30
CA GLN A 150 -30.93 3.02 21.31
C GLN A 150 -31.79 1.86 21.81
N SER A 151 -31.18 0.91 22.54
CA SER A 151 -31.92 -0.20 23.16
C SER A 151 -32.91 0.30 24.23
N GLU A 152 -32.52 1.29 25.04
CA GLU A 152 -33.41 1.92 26.03
C GLU A 152 -34.61 2.65 25.38
N ARG A 153 -34.45 3.09 24.13
CA ARG A 153 -35.53 3.66 23.31
C ARG A 153 -36.38 2.60 22.57
N GLY A 154 -36.08 1.31 22.76
CA GLY A 154 -36.79 0.20 22.14
C GLY A 154 -36.34 -0.14 20.72
N PHE A 155 -35.24 0.44 20.23
CA PHE A 155 -34.68 0.06 18.94
C PHE A 155 -33.82 -1.20 19.06
N ASP A 156 -33.92 -2.07 18.04
CA ASP A 156 -33.02 -3.21 17.90
C ASP A 156 -31.58 -2.73 17.69
N THR A 157 -30.62 -3.41 18.31
CA THR A 157 -29.18 -3.24 18.07
C THR A 157 -28.79 -3.42 16.60
N ASP A 158 -29.56 -4.22 15.85
CA ASP A 158 -29.35 -4.47 14.43
C ASP A 158 -30.00 -3.43 13.51
N HIS A 159 -30.77 -2.49 14.05
CA HIS A 159 -31.46 -1.46 13.28
C HIS A 159 -30.47 -0.59 12.48
N PRO A 160 -30.73 -0.29 11.18
CA PRO A 160 -29.80 0.46 10.33
C PRO A 160 -29.39 1.83 10.90
N GLU A 161 -30.33 2.55 11.52
CA GLU A 161 -30.04 3.85 12.14
C GLU A 161 -29.13 3.70 13.36
N THR A 162 -29.36 2.68 14.19
CA THR A 162 -28.50 2.36 15.34
C THR A 162 -27.07 2.10 14.89
N LYS A 163 -26.88 1.32 13.82
CA LYS A 163 -25.57 1.05 13.22
C LYS A 163 -24.91 2.32 12.70
N LYS A 164 -25.66 3.18 12.00
CA LYS A 164 -25.16 4.47 11.48
C LYS A 164 -24.71 5.40 12.61
N LEU A 165 -25.52 5.51 13.68
CA LEU A 165 -25.18 6.33 14.86
C LEU A 165 -23.97 5.79 15.61
N ALA A 166 -23.90 4.46 15.81
CA ALA A 166 -22.77 3.83 16.48
C ALA A 166 -21.46 4.03 15.70
N GLU A 167 -21.52 3.94 14.36
CA GLU A 167 -20.36 4.18 13.51
C GLU A 167 -19.96 5.66 13.47
N ALA A 168 -20.92 6.60 13.46
CA ALA A 168 -20.65 8.03 13.59
C ALA A 168 -19.97 8.36 14.93
N ALA A 169 -20.47 7.81 16.04
CA ALA A 169 -19.87 7.99 17.36
C ALA A 169 -18.44 7.42 17.43
N ARG A 170 -18.20 6.26 16.81
CA ARG A 170 -16.84 5.70 16.67
C ARG A 170 -15.91 6.65 15.94
N LYS A 171 -16.33 7.17 14.78
CA LYS A 171 -15.53 8.12 13.98
C LYS A 171 -15.25 9.42 14.74
N GLN A 172 -16.19 9.88 15.57
CA GLN A 172 -16.02 11.08 16.38
C GLN A 172 -14.92 10.93 17.44
N VAL A 173 -14.81 9.77 18.09
CA VAL A 173 -13.73 9.50 19.06
C VAL A 173 -12.35 9.65 18.42
N LEU A 174 -12.20 9.18 17.17
CA LEU A 174 -10.92 9.23 16.46
C LEU A 174 -10.44 10.65 16.13
N LEU A 175 -11.25 11.68 16.34
CA LEU A 175 -10.82 13.08 16.19
C LEU A 175 -10.00 13.59 17.37
N ASP A 176 -10.00 12.88 18.49
CA ASP A 176 -9.34 13.35 19.70
C ASP A 176 -7.80 13.37 19.53
N PRO A 177 -7.14 14.53 19.67
CA PRO A 177 -5.70 14.65 19.59
C PRO A 177 -4.94 13.77 20.59
N GLN A 178 -5.58 13.35 21.70
CA GLN A 178 -4.95 12.47 22.68
C GLN A 178 -4.60 11.08 22.11
N PHE A 179 -5.21 10.68 21.00
CA PHE A 179 -4.92 9.41 20.33
C PHE A 179 -3.76 9.49 19.34
N PHE A 180 -3.08 10.65 19.24
CA PHE A 180 -1.83 10.76 18.50
C PHE A 180 -0.85 9.66 18.91
N ASP A 181 -0.46 8.83 17.95
CA ASP A 181 0.43 7.67 18.13
C ASP A 181 0.12 6.81 19.37
N ALA A 182 -1.17 6.56 19.62
CA ALA A 182 -1.63 5.90 20.85
C ALA A 182 -0.93 4.56 21.13
N SER A 183 -0.56 4.35 22.40
CA SER A 183 0.04 3.11 22.89
C SER A 183 -0.96 1.95 23.01
N ILE A 184 -0.43 0.73 23.17
CA ILE A 184 -1.25 -0.43 23.57
C ILE A 184 -1.73 -0.33 25.02
N THR A 185 -2.88 -0.92 25.31
CA THR A 185 -3.47 -1.06 26.65
C THR A 185 -2.83 -2.23 27.41
N GLN A 186 -3.25 -2.47 28.66
CA GLN A 186 -2.83 -3.69 29.37
C GLN A 186 -3.39 -4.94 28.67
N LEU A 187 -4.66 -4.93 28.27
CA LEU A 187 -5.24 -6.02 27.49
C LEU A 187 -4.47 -6.25 26.19
N GLY A 188 -4.03 -5.18 25.51
CA GLY A 188 -3.20 -5.29 24.31
C GLY A 188 -1.83 -5.94 24.57
N ARG A 189 -1.23 -5.74 25.75
CA ARG A 189 -0.02 -6.47 26.17
C ARG A 189 -0.30 -7.94 26.41
N ASP A 190 -1.38 -8.26 27.11
CA ASP A 190 -1.78 -9.65 27.38
C ASP A 190 -2.09 -10.39 26.06
N GLU A 191 -2.77 -9.73 25.11
CA GLU A 191 -3.01 -10.23 23.74
C GLU A 191 -1.68 -10.52 23.01
N ALA A 192 -0.68 -9.64 23.15
CA ALA A 192 0.64 -9.80 22.53
C ALA A 192 1.43 -10.96 23.15
N GLN A 193 1.37 -11.14 24.48
CA GLN A 193 1.95 -12.30 25.16
C GLN A 193 1.28 -13.61 24.69
N GLY A 194 -0.04 -13.61 24.54
CA GLY A 194 -0.73 -14.76 23.92
C GLY A 194 -0.35 -14.99 22.45
N ALA A 195 0.09 -13.96 21.71
CA ALA A 195 0.65 -14.15 20.37
C ALA A 195 2.07 -14.73 20.40
N ARG A 196 2.90 -14.37 21.39
CA ARG A 196 4.20 -15.02 21.62
C ARG A 196 4.03 -16.52 21.83
N GLU A 197 3.09 -16.93 22.68
CA GLU A 197 2.82 -18.35 22.95
C GLU A 197 2.39 -19.10 21.68
N ARG A 198 1.46 -18.52 20.90
CA ARG A 198 1.01 -19.10 19.62
C ARG A 198 2.14 -19.17 18.59
N LEU A 199 3.00 -18.15 18.51
CA LEU A 199 4.18 -18.16 17.65
C LEU A 199 5.13 -19.30 18.06
N GLN A 200 5.42 -19.45 19.35
CA GLN A 200 6.27 -20.52 19.88
C GLN A 200 5.65 -21.90 19.66
N GLU A 201 4.33 -22.02 19.68
CA GLU A 201 3.62 -23.25 19.32
C GLU A 201 3.77 -23.58 17.83
N CYS A 202 3.60 -22.61 16.92
CA CYS A 202 3.87 -22.79 15.49
C CYS A 202 5.31 -23.31 15.26
N VAL A 203 6.29 -22.75 15.95
CA VAL A 203 7.69 -23.16 15.81
C VAL A 203 7.93 -24.56 16.40
N ARG A 204 7.53 -24.79 17.66
CA ARG A 204 7.86 -26.04 18.38
C ARG A 204 6.99 -27.23 17.94
N ASN A 205 5.69 -27.02 17.79
CA ASN A 205 4.74 -28.11 17.59
C ASN A 205 4.46 -28.37 16.11
N GLN A 206 4.44 -27.32 15.28
CA GLN A 206 4.19 -27.45 13.84
C GLN A 206 5.48 -27.52 13.01
N GLY A 207 6.65 -27.35 13.65
CA GLY A 207 7.96 -27.42 12.98
C GLY A 207 8.21 -26.26 12.01
N LEU A 208 7.51 -25.14 12.19
CA LEU A 208 7.70 -23.95 11.35
C LEU A 208 9.00 -23.23 11.74
N PRO A 209 9.74 -22.64 10.78
CA PRO A 209 10.97 -21.94 11.10
C PRO A 209 10.69 -20.68 11.95
N ALA A 210 11.44 -20.48 13.02
CA ALA A 210 11.35 -19.25 13.83
C ALA A 210 11.63 -18.01 12.97
N PRO A 211 10.95 -16.87 13.21
CA PRO A 211 11.26 -15.62 12.50
C PRO A 211 12.72 -15.20 12.69
N GLN A 212 13.43 -14.96 11.60
CA GLN A 212 14.82 -14.49 11.60
C GLN A 212 14.91 -12.96 11.40
N GLN A 213 13.84 -12.38 10.87
CA GLN A 213 13.71 -10.94 10.69
C GLN A 213 12.27 -10.52 10.98
N VAL A 214 12.13 -9.45 11.73
CA VAL A 214 10.86 -8.81 12.04
C VAL A 214 10.82 -7.46 11.34
N VAL A 215 9.75 -7.18 10.62
CA VAL A 215 9.51 -5.90 9.97
C VAL A 215 8.24 -5.30 10.53
N VAL A 216 8.32 -4.06 11.03
CA VAL A 216 7.28 -3.48 11.86
C VAL A 216 6.92 -2.06 11.45
N SER A 217 5.64 -1.71 11.60
CA SER A 217 5.18 -0.33 11.45
C SER A 217 5.81 0.62 12.48
N PRO A 218 6.09 1.89 12.13
CA PRO A 218 6.64 2.87 13.07
C PRO A 218 5.64 3.35 14.13
N LEU A 219 4.36 3.00 14.04
CA LEU A 219 3.36 3.42 15.02
C LEU A 219 3.61 2.69 16.36
N GLN A 220 3.57 3.44 17.45
CA GLN A 220 4.02 3.01 18.78
C GLN A 220 3.34 1.73 19.25
N ARG A 221 2.06 1.54 18.90
CA ARG A 221 1.30 0.31 19.21
C ARG A 221 1.90 -0.94 18.57
N CYS A 222 2.43 -0.85 17.36
CA CYS A 222 3.10 -1.98 16.70
C CYS A 222 4.46 -2.25 17.33
N LEU A 223 5.25 -1.22 17.60
CA LEU A 223 6.57 -1.35 18.25
C LEU A 223 6.44 -1.99 19.64
N SER A 224 5.50 -1.51 20.45
CA SER A 224 5.22 -2.09 21.78
C SER A 224 4.73 -3.54 21.66
N THR A 225 3.92 -3.86 20.65
CA THR A 225 3.49 -5.25 20.40
C THR A 225 4.68 -6.15 20.06
N VAL A 226 5.64 -5.66 19.27
CA VAL A 226 6.87 -6.42 18.94
C VAL A 226 7.72 -6.68 20.17
N GLU A 227 7.91 -5.69 21.07
CA GLU A 227 8.61 -5.94 22.34
C GLU A 227 7.93 -7.03 23.18
N GLU A 228 6.60 -7.01 23.26
CA GLU A 228 5.84 -8.02 23.99
C GLU A 228 5.85 -9.40 23.30
N ILE A 229 5.95 -9.48 21.97
CA ILE A 229 6.00 -10.77 21.25
C ILE A 229 7.41 -11.36 21.23
N PHE A 230 8.42 -10.54 20.92
CA PHE A 230 9.77 -11.02 20.64
C PHE A 230 10.74 -10.79 21.80
N GLY A 231 10.39 -9.92 22.77
CA GLY A 231 11.19 -9.69 23.97
C GLY A 231 12.52 -9.00 23.66
N GLU A 232 13.56 -9.41 24.37
CA GLU A 232 14.93 -9.11 23.94
C GLU A 232 15.19 -9.86 22.63
N PRO A 233 15.64 -9.19 21.56
CA PRO A 233 16.02 -9.87 20.34
C PRO A 233 17.06 -10.94 20.70
N GLU A 234 16.70 -12.20 20.49
CA GLU A 234 17.68 -13.28 20.55
C GLU A 234 18.79 -13.01 19.51
N ASP A 235 20.00 -13.50 19.79
CA ASP A 235 21.14 -13.35 18.89
C ASP A 235 20.75 -13.75 17.46
N GLY A 236 20.68 -12.75 16.56
CA GLY A 236 20.39 -12.95 15.14
C GLY A 236 19.02 -12.53 14.63
N VAL A 237 18.04 -12.18 15.50
CA VAL A 237 16.75 -11.64 15.04
C VAL A 237 16.86 -10.13 14.81
N SER A 238 16.82 -9.70 13.55
CA SER A 238 16.83 -8.28 13.20
C SER A 238 15.41 -7.69 13.20
N ILE A 239 15.22 -6.55 13.87
CA ILE A 239 13.92 -5.85 13.91
C ILE A 239 14.05 -4.53 13.15
N ARG A 240 13.38 -4.41 12.01
CA ARG A 240 13.44 -3.25 11.10
C ARG A 240 12.14 -2.47 11.08
N VAL A 241 12.20 -1.16 11.25
CA VAL A 241 11.02 -0.28 11.23
C VAL A 241 10.81 0.30 9.84
N GLU A 242 9.59 0.16 9.31
CA GLU A 242 9.25 0.52 7.93
C GLU A 242 8.00 1.39 7.85
N GLU A 243 8.16 2.60 7.32
CA GLU A 243 7.08 3.57 7.12
C GLU A 243 5.94 3.00 6.26
N ASP A 244 6.28 2.21 5.24
CA ASP A 244 5.32 1.57 4.34
C ASP A 244 4.40 0.56 5.04
N LEU A 245 4.67 0.17 6.29
CA LEU A 245 3.81 -0.69 7.11
C LEU A 245 2.82 0.09 7.98
N ARG A 246 2.74 1.43 7.89
CA ARG A 246 1.72 2.20 8.65
C ARG A 246 0.28 1.84 8.29
N GLU A 247 -0.62 2.16 9.22
CA GLU A 247 -2.07 2.09 8.98
C GLU A 247 -2.46 3.04 7.84
N ARG A 248 -3.63 2.81 7.25
CA ARG A 248 -4.25 3.71 6.28
C ARG A 248 -4.29 5.13 6.83
N LEU A 249 -3.83 6.10 6.02
CA LEU A 249 -3.95 7.51 6.37
C LEU A 249 -5.38 8.00 6.16
N THR A 250 -6.09 8.27 7.24
CA THR A 250 -7.48 8.77 7.23
C THR A 250 -7.60 10.23 7.69
N GLY A 251 -6.47 10.90 7.90
CA GLY A 251 -6.40 12.24 8.47
C GLY A 251 -6.73 12.30 9.96
N ARG A 252 -6.72 11.15 10.67
CA ARG A 252 -7.01 11.10 12.10
C ARG A 252 -5.71 11.11 12.90
N PRO A 253 -5.69 11.72 14.10
CA PRO A 253 -4.52 11.71 14.99
C PRO A 253 -3.87 10.33 15.19
N ALA A 254 -4.67 9.26 15.28
CA ALA A 254 -4.17 7.89 15.50
C ALA A 254 -3.37 7.28 14.34
N ASP A 255 -3.42 7.91 13.15
CA ASP A 255 -2.67 7.50 11.96
C ASP A 255 -1.26 8.09 11.95
N ASN A 256 -1.05 9.15 12.72
CA ASN A 256 0.22 9.85 12.81
C ASN A 256 1.13 9.20 13.86
N ARG A 257 2.42 9.11 13.52
CA ARG A 257 3.47 8.62 14.41
C ARG A 257 4.24 9.76 15.05
N MET A 258 4.93 9.47 16.16
CA MET A 258 5.99 10.31 16.67
C MET A 258 7.16 10.44 15.67
N ASN A 259 7.99 11.46 15.87
CA ASN A 259 9.23 11.60 15.09
C ASN A 259 10.15 10.39 15.33
N SER A 260 11.03 10.10 14.38
CA SER A 260 11.88 8.90 14.44
C SER A 260 12.86 8.93 15.61
N GLU A 261 13.36 10.10 16.00
CA GLU A 261 14.32 10.25 17.11
C GLU A 261 13.70 9.87 18.47
N CYS A 262 12.47 10.32 18.74
CA CYS A 262 11.72 9.95 19.93
C CYS A 262 11.36 8.46 19.94
N LEU A 263 11.09 7.87 18.77
CA LEU A 263 10.86 6.43 18.66
C LEU A 263 12.16 5.64 18.91
N GLU A 264 13.29 6.09 18.37
CA GLU A 264 14.60 5.44 18.55
C GLU A 264 15.07 5.52 20.01
N GLU A 265 14.85 6.65 20.69
CA GLU A 265 15.11 6.78 22.14
C GLU A 265 14.27 5.78 22.95
N ARG A 266 13.01 5.58 22.57
CA ARG A 266 12.09 4.70 23.28
C ARG A 266 12.30 3.21 22.96
N PHE A 267 12.71 2.90 21.74
CA PHE A 267 12.85 1.56 21.20
C PHE A 267 14.27 1.35 20.65
N PRO A 268 15.33 1.48 21.48
CA PRO A 268 16.72 1.54 21.01
C PRO A 268 17.23 0.25 20.33
N LYS A 269 16.46 -0.84 20.42
CA LYS A 269 16.78 -2.15 19.83
C LYS A 269 16.28 -2.31 18.39
N PHE A 270 15.50 -1.34 17.91
CA PHE A 270 14.87 -1.39 16.59
C PHE A 270 15.72 -0.60 15.60
N ASP A 271 15.83 -1.10 14.37
CA ASP A 271 16.53 -0.39 13.30
C ASP A 271 15.61 0.64 12.63
N PHE A 272 15.90 1.92 12.87
CA PHE A 272 15.22 3.08 12.30
C PHE A 272 15.95 3.70 11.09
N GLN A 273 17.00 3.08 10.56
CA GLN A 273 17.82 3.66 9.49
C GLN A 273 16.98 4.11 8.28
N ARG A 274 16.07 3.26 7.79
CA ARG A 274 15.19 3.58 6.66
C ARG A 274 14.23 4.72 6.97
N LEU A 275 13.68 4.76 8.18
CA LEU A 275 12.75 5.80 8.61
C LEU A 275 13.44 7.19 8.65
N ARG A 276 14.70 7.24 9.10
CA ARG A 276 15.51 8.45 9.09
C ARG A 276 15.77 8.94 7.66
N SER A 277 16.19 8.04 6.77
CA SER A 277 16.45 8.39 5.36
C SER A 277 15.22 9.02 4.69
N LEU A 278 14.03 8.46 4.91
CA LEU A 278 12.78 9.02 4.39
C LEU A 278 12.48 10.42 4.95
N SER A 279 12.69 10.61 6.25
CA SER A 279 12.45 11.89 6.91
C SER A 279 13.38 12.98 6.36
N SER A 280 14.65 12.66 6.12
CA SER A 280 15.61 13.58 5.48
C SER A 280 15.24 13.92 4.03
N SER A 281 14.79 12.94 3.24
CA SER A 281 14.34 13.18 1.86
C SER A 281 13.13 14.10 1.79
N ASN A 282 12.16 13.94 2.69
CA ASN A 282 10.96 14.78 2.72
C ASN A 282 11.28 16.24 3.06
N LEU A 283 12.23 16.49 3.97
CA LEU A 283 12.69 17.84 4.31
C LEU A 283 13.34 18.54 3.10
N LEU A 284 14.13 17.81 2.32
CA LEU A 284 14.75 18.33 1.11
C LEU A 284 13.70 18.70 0.05
N SER A 285 12.68 17.86 -0.14
CA SER A 285 11.60 18.17 -1.09
C SER A 285 10.77 19.38 -0.67
N ALA A 286 10.47 19.53 0.62
CA ALA A 286 9.68 20.66 1.13
C ALA A 286 10.42 22.00 0.97
N SER A 287 11.75 22.01 1.22
CA SER A 287 12.57 23.21 1.05
C SER A 287 12.66 23.70 -0.40
N MET A 288 12.44 22.83 -1.40
CA MET A 288 12.47 23.23 -2.81
C MET A 288 11.14 23.82 -3.30
N THR A 289 10.03 23.50 -2.63
CA THR A 289 8.69 23.95 -3.03
C THR A 289 8.30 25.32 -2.48
N GLU A 290 8.97 25.83 -1.45
CA GLU A 290 8.63 27.14 -0.83
C GLU A 290 9.15 28.37 -1.60
N THR A 291 9.89 28.18 -2.70
CA THR A 291 10.55 29.30 -3.40
C THR A 291 9.74 30.01 -4.50
N ASP A 292 8.50 29.63 -4.85
CA ASP A 292 7.88 30.22 -6.06
C ASP A 292 6.35 30.37 -6.17
N VAL A 293 5.58 30.32 -5.07
CA VAL A 293 4.10 30.52 -5.19
C VAL A 293 3.54 31.48 -4.15
N SER A 294 3.60 32.78 -4.47
CA SER A 294 2.72 33.81 -3.93
C SER A 294 1.48 33.92 -4.83
N SER A 295 0.34 33.33 -4.45
CA SER A 295 -1.00 33.89 -4.75
C SER A 295 -2.14 33.12 -4.08
N ASP A 296 -2.91 33.86 -3.28
CA ASP A 296 -4.33 33.78 -2.98
C ASP A 296 -5.12 32.51 -3.40
N ILE A 297 -5.45 31.65 -2.44
CA ILE A 297 -6.71 30.88 -2.49
C ILE A 297 -7.37 30.87 -1.10
N SER A 298 -8.59 31.37 -1.08
CA SER A 298 -9.49 31.48 0.06
C SER A 298 -10.25 30.18 0.33
N GLN A 299 -10.60 30.04 1.61
CA GLN A 299 -11.38 28.99 2.28
C GLN A 299 -12.47 28.31 1.42
N ALA A 300 -12.44 26.97 1.41
CA ALA A 300 -13.58 26.14 1.04
C ALA A 300 -13.85 25.10 2.14
N SER A 301 -15.01 25.23 2.77
CA SER A 301 -15.64 24.23 3.63
C SER A 301 -15.99 22.98 2.82
N PHE A 302 -15.35 21.85 3.11
CA PHE A 302 -15.60 20.58 2.43
C PHE A 302 -16.10 19.52 3.42
N LEU A 303 -17.42 19.34 3.47
CA LEU A 303 -18.05 18.13 4.01
C LEU A 303 -18.33 17.21 2.82
N SER A 304 -17.37 16.36 2.46
CA SER A 304 -17.62 15.25 1.53
C SER A 304 -18.33 14.11 2.27
N GLY A 305 -19.51 13.77 1.77
CA GLY A 305 -20.25 12.57 2.16
C GLY A 305 -19.58 11.32 1.60
N ASP A 306 -18.92 10.56 2.48
CA ASP A 306 -18.48 9.20 2.19
C ASP A 306 -19.65 8.22 2.44
N ASP A 307 -20.47 8.01 1.41
CA ASP A 307 -21.36 6.85 1.30
C ASP A 307 -20.61 5.69 0.62
N HIS A 308 -19.81 4.97 1.41
CA HIS A 308 -19.42 3.60 1.08
C HIS A 308 -19.82 2.69 2.24
N SER A 309 -21.11 2.37 2.28
CA SER A 309 -21.69 1.32 3.09
C SER A 309 -21.35 -0.03 2.47
N ASP A 310 -20.15 -0.55 2.77
CA ASP A 310 -19.90 -1.99 2.65
C ASP A 310 -20.56 -2.70 3.85
N LEU A 311 -21.90 -2.61 3.90
CA LEU A 311 -22.78 -3.39 4.78
C LEU A 311 -22.83 -4.83 4.25
N SER A 312 -21.70 -5.53 4.27
CA SER A 312 -21.76 -6.98 4.35
C SER A 312 -22.09 -7.33 5.80
N SER A 313 -23.39 -7.48 6.04
CA SER A 313 -23.96 -8.03 7.27
C SER A 313 -23.36 -9.41 7.52
N ARG A 314 -22.27 -9.45 8.29
CA ARG A 314 -21.82 -10.65 8.99
C ARG A 314 -22.18 -10.45 10.45
N ASN A 315 -23.04 -11.34 10.95
CA ASN A 315 -23.42 -11.46 12.35
C ASN A 315 -22.17 -11.63 13.20
N VAL A 316 -21.58 -10.52 13.65
CA VAL A 316 -20.78 -10.53 14.85
C VAL A 316 -21.81 -10.49 15.96
N SER A 317 -22.20 -11.67 16.45
CA SER A 317 -22.96 -11.76 17.71
C SER A 317 -22.13 -11.03 18.76
N PHE A 318 -22.54 -9.81 19.08
CA PHE A 318 -21.93 -9.05 20.14
C PHE A 318 -22.36 -9.74 21.42
N ASP A 319 -21.45 -10.53 21.99
CA ASP A 319 -21.75 -11.28 23.21
C ASP A 319 -21.95 -10.29 24.36
N MET A 320 -23.22 -10.00 24.65
CA MET A 320 -23.66 -9.14 25.74
C MET A 320 -23.79 -9.92 27.06
N SER A 321 -23.30 -11.17 27.15
CA SER A 321 -23.41 -12.02 28.35
C SER A 321 -22.60 -11.55 29.57
N GLY A 322 -21.95 -10.39 29.51
CA GLY A 322 -21.16 -9.82 30.60
C GLY A 322 -21.83 -8.71 31.43
N LEU A 323 -23.17 -8.64 31.52
CA LEU A 323 -23.83 -7.71 32.44
C LEU A 323 -23.88 -8.30 33.87
N PRO A 324 -23.12 -7.78 34.86
CA PRO A 324 -23.26 -8.24 36.23
C PRO A 324 -24.59 -7.75 36.80
N SER A 325 -25.47 -8.71 37.10
CA SER A 325 -26.67 -8.51 37.91
C SER A 325 -26.24 -8.39 39.38
N GLY A 326 -25.93 -7.18 39.83
CA GLY A 326 -25.45 -6.92 41.19
C GLY A 326 -26.55 -7.03 42.23
N SER A 327 -26.68 -8.20 42.87
CA SER A 327 -27.31 -8.34 44.18
C SER A 327 -26.32 -7.86 45.26
N GLY A 328 -26.76 -6.91 46.08
CA GLY A 328 -25.91 -6.21 47.03
C GLY A 328 -25.28 -7.09 48.10
N HIS A 329 -24.02 -6.80 48.43
CA HIS A 329 -23.39 -7.11 49.70
C HIS A 329 -22.54 -5.89 50.11
N ASN A 330 -22.88 -5.34 51.29
CA ASN A 330 -22.09 -4.38 52.04
C ASN A 330 -20.68 -4.92 52.28
N ASN A 331 -19.64 -4.15 51.98
CA ASN A 331 -18.34 -4.28 52.63
C ASN A 331 -17.59 -2.95 52.65
N ASN A 332 -16.97 -2.71 53.82
CA ASN A 332 -16.25 -1.52 54.24
C ASN A 332 -15.29 -0.92 53.20
N ILE A 333 -15.50 0.36 52.91
CA ILE A 333 -14.58 1.23 52.17
C ILE A 333 -13.42 1.59 53.11
N SER A 334 -12.28 0.94 52.90
CA SER A 334 -10.97 1.45 53.35
C SER A 334 -10.37 2.25 52.21
N SER A 335 -9.94 3.48 52.49
CA SER A 335 -9.43 4.45 51.53
C SER A 335 -8.23 3.90 50.71
N PRO A 336 -8.08 4.31 49.44
CA PRO A 336 -6.95 3.89 48.62
C PRO A 336 -5.65 4.60 49.06
N PRO A 337 -4.49 3.92 48.97
CA PRO A 337 -3.20 4.56 49.21
C PRO A 337 -2.85 5.52 48.06
N SER A 338 -2.28 6.65 48.43
CA SER A 338 -1.76 7.71 47.58
C SER A 338 -0.73 7.17 46.57
N PRO A 339 -0.83 7.48 45.27
CA PRO A 339 0.19 7.11 44.30
C PRO A 339 1.34 8.13 44.35
N GLN A 340 2.27 7.91 45.27
CA GLN A 340 3.61 8.47 45.15
C GLN A 340 4.61 7.31 45.08
N GLN A 341 5.53 7.40 44.12
CA GLN A 341 6.69 6.53 43.88
C GLN A 341 6.48 5.33 42.94
N LEU A 342 6.61 5.59 41.63
CA LEU A 342 7.68 5.03 40.76
C LEU A 342 7.31 5.29 39.29
N GLN A 343 7.54 6.51 38.83
CA GLN A 343 7.86 6.76 37.42
C GLN A 343 9.02 7.74 37.41
N ARG A 344 10.24 7.21 37.25
CA ARG A 344 11.35 7.99 36.71
C ARG A 344 10.96 8.37 35.29
N ARG A 345 10.23 9.48 35.16
CA ARG A 345 9.92 10.10 33.88
C ARG A 345 11.23 10.61 33.29
N SER A 346 11.70 9.97 32.22
CA SER A 346 12.54 10.65 31.25
C SER A 346 11.76 11.87 30.77
N THR A 347 12.26 13.06 31.09
CA THR A 347 11.63 14.33 30.76
C THR A 347 11.87 14.67 29.29
N CYS A 348 11.16 14.00 28.39
CA CYS A 348 10.96 14.48 27.01
C CYS A 348 9.78 15.48 26.95
N SER A 349 9.60 16.28 28.01
CA SER A 349 8.48 17.23 28.15
C SER A 349 8.78 18.62 27.59
N SER A 350 10.05 18.93 27.31
CA SER A 350 10.47 20.26 26.83
C SER A 350 10.52 20.41 25.30
N LEU A 351 10.17 19.38 24.52
CA LEU A 351 10.13 19.44 23.05
C LEU A 351 8.70 19.51 22.48
N ARG A 352 7.66 19.67 23.30
CA ARG A 352 6.27 19.81 22.82
C ARG A 352 6.03 21.05 21.95
N SER A 353 6.89 22.06 22.01
CA SER A 353 6.84 23.24 21.13
C SER A 353 7.40 22.99 19.73
N SER A 354 8.02 21.83 19.47
CA SER A 354 8.50 21.40 18.15
C SER A 354 7.60 20.31 17.54
N ALA A 355 6.31 20.30 17.89
CA ALA A 355 5.30 19.47 17.23
C ALA A 355 4.97 19.96 15.79
N SER A 356 5.96 20.55 15.10
CA SER A 356 5.92 20.89 13.68
C SER A 356 6.52 19.71 12.90
N THR A 357 5.77 18.63 12.76
CA THR A 357 4.94 18.50 11.57
C THR A 357 3.87 17.47 11.91
N MET A 358 2.76 17.92 12.50
CA MET A 358 1.52 17.27 12.11
C MET A 358 1.47 17.39 10.60
N ASN A 359 1.42 16.26 9.91
CA ASN A 359 1.24 16.28 8.47
C ASN A 359 -0.16 16.85 8.21
N VAL A 360 -0.29 18.18 8.18
CA VAL A 360 -1.57 18.86 7.98
C VAL A 360 -2.08 18.65 6.54
N ASP A 361 -1.17 18.26 5.64
CA ASP A 361 -1.45 17.96 4.23
C ASP A 361 -1.33 16.46 3.89
N VAL A 362 -1.60 15.54 4.83
CA VAL A 362 -1.63 14.12 4.47
C VAL A 362 -2.75 13.86 3.48
N GLU A 363 -2.37 13.46 2.27
CA GLU A 363 -3.28 12.83 1.32
C GLU A 363 -3.95 11.63 2.00
N ILE A 364 -5.27 11.71 2.18
CA ILE A 364 -6.08 10.60 2.67
C ILE A 364 -5.89 9.44 1.70
N GLU A 365 -5.36 8.33 2.20
CA GLU A 365 -5.16 7.13 1.38
C GLU A 365 -6.52 6.47 1.14
N ASP A 366 -6.84 6.18 -0.13
CA ASP A 366 -7.94 5.29 -0.47
C ASP A 366 -7.52 3.80 -0.36
N ASP A 367 -8.49 2.88 -0.45
CA ASP A 367 -8.19 1.44 -0.33
C ASP A 367 -7.27 0.92 -1.45
N ASN A 368 -7.26 1.56 -2.63
CA ASN A 368 -6.41 1.18 -3.76
C ASN A 368 -4.97 1.63 -3.53
N ALA A 369 -4.75 2.82 -2.96
CA ALA A 369 -3.47 3.35 -2.57
C ALA A 369 -2.81 2.45 -1.51
N VAL A 370 -3.55 2.08 -0.46
CA VAL A 370 -3.05 1.13 0.57
C VAL A 370 -2.71 -0.22 -0.06
N ARG A 371 -3.54 -0.74 -0.99
CA ARG A 371 -3.27 -2.01 -1.68
C ARG A 371 -2.00 -1.96 -2.54
N LYS A 372 -1.79 -0.88 -3.29
CA LYS A 372 -0.57 -0.68 -4.10
C LYS A 372 0.66 -0.57 -3.20
N ARG A 373 0.59 0.22 -2.12
CA ARG A 373 1.67 0.36 -1.12
C ARG A 373 2.01 -0.99 -0.49
N ALA A 374 1.01 -1.73 -0.02
CA ALA A 374 1.20 -3.03 0.59
C ALA A 374 1.83 -4.05 -0.36
N ALA A 375 1.34 -4.15 -1.60
CA ALA A 375 1.89 -5.06 -2.60
C ALA A 375 3.34 -4.70 -2.98
N ARG A 376 3.62 -3.42 -3.26
CA ARG A 376 4.96 -2.93 -3.61
C ARG A 376 5.94 -3.25 -2.49
N PHE A 377 5.65 -2.79 -1.27
CA PHE A 377 6.50 -3.00 -0.11
C PHE A 377 6.76 -4.47 0.15
N PHE A 378 5.71 -5.31 0.11
CA PHE A 378 5.85 -6.72 0.44
C PHE A 378 6.75 -7.46 -0.56
N LEU A 379 6.61 -7.17 -1.85
CA LEU A 379 7.47 -7.76 -2.89
C LEU A 379 8.92 -7.27 -2.77
N GLU A 380 9.14 -5.98 -2.52
CA GLU A 380 10.48 -5.42 -2.29
C GLU A 380 11.13 -6.07 -1.05
N MET A 381 10.38 -6.20 0.05
CA MET A 381 10.84 -6.85 1.28
C MET A 381 11.30 -8.29 1.03
N LEU A 382 10.54 -9.10 0.29
CA LEU A 382 10.92 -10.47 -0.04
C LEU A 382 12.15 -10.53 -0.96
N GLN A 383 12.27 -9.62 -1.92
CA GLN A 383 13.41 -9.56 -2.84
C GLN A 383 14.71 -9.18 -2.13
N GLU A 384 14.63 -8.25 -1.17
CA GLU A 384 15.77 -7.73 -0.42
C GLU A 384 16.17 -8.61 0.76
N SER A 385 15.23 -9.37 1.33
CA SER A 385 15.52 -10.16 2.53
C SER A 385 16.52 -11.28 2.24
N GLN A 386 17.49 -11.42 3.12
CA GLN A 386 18.43 -12.54 3.14
C GLN A 386 17.89 -13.74 3.92
N ASN A 387 16.78 -13.55 4.62
CA ASN A 387 16.15 -14.56 5.47
C ASN A 387 14.96 -15.18 4.75
N ASP A 388 14.69 -16.45 5.05
CA ASP A 388 13.54 -17.19 4.51
C ASP A 388 12.39 -17.25 5.52
N SER A 389 12.58 -16.78 6.77
CA SER A 389 11.53 -16.71 7.78
C SER A 389 11.37 -15.29 8.33
N LEU A 390 10.21 -14.68 8.07
CA LEU A 390 9.94 -13.26 8.26
C LEU A 390 8.68 -13.06 9.11
N ALA A 391 8.69 -12.13 10.06
CA ALA A 391 7.49 -11.65 10.71
C ALA A 391 7.17 -10.21 10.30
N VAL A 392 5.90 -9.94 9.99
CA VAL A 392 5.39 -8.61 9.64
C VAL A 392 4.37 -8.20 10.68
N VAL A 393 4.68 -7.18 11.47
CA VAL A 393 3.81 -6.67 12.53
C VAL A 393 3.26 -5.29 12.16
N THR A 394 1.95 -5.23 11.89
CA THR A 394 1.30 -4.04 11.32
C THR A 394 -0.18 -3.95 11.71
N HIS A 395 -1.00 -3.26 10.92
CA HIS A 395 -2.36 -2.86 11.24
C HIS A 395 -3.39 -3.58 10.38
N LYS A 396 -4.66 -3.47 10.79
CA LYS A 396 -5.75 -4.18 10.15
C LYS A 396 -5.93 -3.76 8.69
N GLY A 397 -5.88 -2.46 8.40
CA GLY A 397 -6.09 -1.94 7.04
C GLY A 397 -5.02 -2.43 6.07
N PHE A 398 -3.76 -2.38 6.49
CA PHE A 398 -2.62 -2.88 5.71
C PHE A 398 -2.74 -4.39 5.44
N LEU A 399 -2.92 -5.21 6.48
CA LEU A 399 -3.03 -6.68 6.33
C LEU A 399 -4.18 -7.09 5.43
N ARG A 400 -5.33 -6.42 5.55
CA ARG A 400 -6.48 -6.63 4.68
C ARG A 400 -6.17 -6.30 3.22
N ALA A 401 -5.45 -5.21 2.98
CA ALA A 401 -5.05 -4.79 1.65
C ALA A 401 -4.04 -5.78 1.02
N LEU A 402 -3.13 -6.33 1.83
CA LEU A 402 -2.18 -7.36 1.42
C LEU A 402 -2.89 -8.67 1.02
N GLU A 403 -3.71 -9.23 1.90
CA GLU A 403 -4.40 -10.51 1.67
C GLU A 403 -5.39 -10.43 0.50
N ARG A 404 -6.20 -9.36 0.43
CA ARG A 404 -7.17 -9.17 -0.66
C ARG A 404 -6.52 -8.64 -1.94
N GLY A 405 -5.28 -8.16 -1.85
CA GLY A 405 -4.50 -7.62 -2.96
C GLY A 405 -3.58 -8.67 -3.55
N CYS A 406 -2.29 -8.58 -3.26
CA CYS A 406 -1.28 -9.43 -3.89
C CYS A 406 -1.39 -10.91 -3.50
N PHE A 407 -2.09 -11.27 -2.41
CA PHE A 407 -2.34 -12.69 -2.11
C PHE A 407 -3.58 -13.25 -2.83
N GLY A 408 -4.45 -12.40 -3.38
CA GLY A 408 -5.65 -12.83 -4.09
C GLY A 408 -6.74 -13.47 -3.22
N ILE A 409 -6.68 -13.31 -1.89
CA ILE A 409 -7.62 -13.91 -0.93
C ILE A 409 -8.77 -12.94 -0.64
N ALA A 410 -9.68 -12.77 -1.61
CA ALA A 410 -10.76 -11.78 -1.52
C ALA A 410 -11.67 -11.92 -0.28
N GLY A 411 -11.92 -13.16 0.15
CA GLY A 411 -12.80 -13.49 1.27
C GLY A 411 -12.15 -13.51 2.66
N SER A 412 -10.88 -13.07 2.77
CA SER A 412 -10.14 -13.22 4.02
C SER A 412 -10.83 -12.51 5.20
N PRO A 413 -11.00 -13.19 6.36
CA PRO A 413 -11.57 -12.59 7.55
C PRO A 413 -10.67 -11.48 8.10
N GLU A 414 -11.27 -10.50 8.78
CA GLU A 414 -10.50 -9.43 9.42
C GLU A 414 -9.57 -10.00 10.51
N PHE A 415 -8.37 -9.45 10.61
CA PHE A 415 -7.45 -9.80 11.69
C PHE A 415 -7.99 -9.31 13.03
N LYS A 416 -8.08 -10.21 14.02
CA LYS A 416 -8.22 -9.85 15.43
C LYS A 416 -6.91 -9.25 15.95
N ASN A 417 -6.98 -8.53 17.07
CA ASN A 417 -5.79 -8.01 17.72
C ASN A 417 -4.83 -9.16 18.06
N CYS A 418 -3.55 -8.99 17.77
CA CYS A 418 -2.53 -10.02 17.97
C CYS A 418 -2.86 -11.37 17.30
N GLU A 419 -3.73 -11.42 16.28
CA GLU A 419 -3.90 -12.62 15.47
C GLU A 419 -2.62 -12.88 14.69
N VAL A 420 -2.15 -14.13 14.73
CA VAL A 420 -0.97 -14.60 13.99
C VAL A 420 -1.48 -15.47 12.86
N ARG A 421 -1.16 -15.12 11.61
CA ARG A 421 -1.40 -15.97 10.44
C ARG A 421 -0.08 -16.31 9.80
N VAL A 422 0.09 -17.56 9.41
CA VAL A 422 1.35 -18.03 8.83
C VAL A 422 1.13 -18.41 7.38
N TYR A 423 2.01 -17.94 6.51
CA TYR A 423 1.98 -18.19 5.08
C TYR A 423 3.29 -18.80 4.62
N LYS A 424 3.21 -19.78 3.72
CA LYS A 424 4.32 -20.18 2.87
C LYS A 424 4.18 -19.47 1.53
N ILE A 425 5.25 -18.82 1.08
CA ILE A 425 5.24 -17.99 -0.13
C ILE A 425 6.41 -18.37 -1.01
N ASP A 426 6.12 -18.76 -2.25
CA ASP A 426 7.14 -19.06 -3.25
C ASP A 426 7.31 -17.85 -4.18
N MET A 427 8.55 -17.45 -4.44
CA MET A 427 8.88 -16.31 -5.28
C MET A 427 10.17 -16.53 -6.06
N THR A 428 10.09 -16.36 -7.37
CA THR A 428 11.23 -16.34 -8.29
C THR A 428 11.85 -14.94 -8.27
N PRO A 429 13.14 -14.81 -7.93
CA PRO A 429 13.80 -13.50 -7.90
C PRO A 429 13.72 -12.77 -9.25
N GLY A 430 13.38 -11.49 -9.20
CA GLY A 430 13.16 -10.65 -10.39
C GLY A 430 11.71 -10.67 -10.90
N ASN A 431 10.87 -11.60 -10.45
CA ASN A 431 9.43 -11.50 -10.68
C ASN A 431 8.83 -10.45 -9.73
N HIS A 432 7.90 -9.66 -10.24
CA HIS A 432 7.06 -8.75 -9.46
C HIS A 432 5.74 -9.40 -9.00
N PHE A 433 5.69 -10.74 -8.99
CA PHE A 433 4.52 -11.53 -8.63
C PHE A 433 4.95 -12.71 -7.76
N LEU A 434 4.02 -13.20 -6.94
CA LEU A 434 4.20 -14.38 -6.10
C LEU A 434 3.86 -15.62 -6.94
N ASP A 435 4.73 -16.63 -6.92
CA ASP A 435 4.53 -17.86 -7.70
C ASP A 435 3.57 -18.82 -7.01
N GLY A 436 3.56 -18.80 -5.66
CA GLY A 436 2.71 -19.64 -4.83
C GLY A 436 2.48 -19.02 -3.46
N ILE A 437 1.28 -19.19 -2.91
CA ILE A 437 0.91 -18.72 -1.56
C ILE A 437 0.02 -19.78 -0.92
N GLU A 438 0.41 -20.24 0.26
CA GLU A 438 -0.32 -21.23 1.04
C GLU A 438 -0.45 -20.73 2.48
N ARG A 439 -1.67 -20.70 3.02
CA ARG A 439 -1.90 -20.36 4.43
C ARG A 439 -1.72 -21.63 5.27
N LEU A 440 -0.74 -21.60 6.17
CA LEU A 440 -0.40 -22.72 7.06
C LEU A 440 -1.20 -22.68 8.38
N SER A 441 -1.52 -21.48 8.88
CA SER A 441 -2.31 -21.27 10.11
C SER A 441 -3.15 -19.99 10.08
#